data_AF-A0A060C7W4-F1
#
_entry.id   AF-A0A060C7W4-F1
#
_cell.length_a   1.000
_cell.length_b   1.000
_cell.length_c   1.000
_cell.angle_alpha   90.00
_cell.angle_beta   90.00
_cell.angle_gamma   90.00
#
_symmetry.space_group_name_H-M   'P 1'
#
loop_
_entity.id
_entity.type
_entity.pdbx_description
1 polymer ?
#
loop_
_entity_poly.entity_id
_entity_poly.type
_entity_poly.pdbx_seq_one_letter_code
_entity_poly.pdbx_strand_id
1 'polypeptide(L)'
;DGRATAWKANAVGPALLARVAREHGITLVHVSSDYVFDGTRGTHDETEPFAPLGVYGQSKAAGDIAVAGAPRHYILRSSWVIGKGHNFVRTMAGLSDRVADPADSLDHVTVVDDQFGRLTFTDDMAAAVFHLLDAGCAYGTYDMTGSGPSSRGRT
;
A
#
# COMPACT_ATOMS: atom_id res chain seq x y z
N ASP A 1 17.48 -13.23 -1.57
CA ASP A 1 17.90 -11.89 -1.12
C ASP A 1 16.77 -10.88 -0.91
N GLY A 2 15.82 -10.70 -1.84
CA GLY A 2 14.75 -9.69 -1.68
C GLY A 2 13.84 -9.85 -0.45
N ARG A 3 13.60 -11.08 0.04
CA ARG A 3 12.73 -11.33 1.21
C ARG A 3 13.27 -10.69 2.49
N ALA A 4 14.55 -10.88 2.81
CA ALA A 4 15.14 -10.31 4.02
C ALA A 4 15.10 -8.78 4.01
N THR A 5 15.33 -8.15 2.85
CA THR A 5 15.22 -6.71 2.66
C THR A 5 13.79 -6.22 2.85
N ALA A 6 12.79 -6.93 2.30
CA ALA A 6 11.38 -6.60 2.49
C ALA A 6 10.97 -6.63 3.96
N TRP A 7 11.39 -7.65 4.72
CA TRP A 7 11.10 -7.74 6.16
C TRP A 7 11.77 -6.63 6.97
N LYS A 8 13.03 -6.28 6.65
CA LYS A 8 13.71 -5.15 7.31
C LYS A 8 12.98 -3.84 7.07
N ALA A 9 12.57 -3.58 5.83
CA ALA A 9 11.91 -2.33 5.45
C ALA A 9 10.46 -2.25 5.95
N ASN A 10 9.69 -3.32 5.81
CA ASN A 10 8.24 -3.30 6.01
C ASN A 10 7.79 -3.71 7.42
N ALA A 11 8.61 -4.46 8.16
CA ALA A 11 8.27 -4.91 9.51
C ALA A 11 9.22 -4.31 10.57
N VAL A 12 10.53 -4.49 10.42
CA VAL A 12 11.51 -4.05 11.43
C VAL A 12 11.56 -2.52 11.54
N GLY A 13 11.62 -1.81 10.41
CA GLY A 13 11.60 -0.35 10.38
C GLY A 13 10.38 0.24 11.11
N PRO A 14 9.15 -0.13 10.71
CA PRO A 14 7.93 0.32 11.40
C PRO A 14 7.89 -0.04 12.88
N ALA A 15 8.38 -1.21 13.29
CA ALA A 15 8.45 -1.57 14.71
C ALA A 15 9.38 -0.64 15.52
N LEU A 16 10.53 -0.26 14.95
CA LEU A 16 11.44 0.71 15.59
C LEU A 16 10.81 2.09 15.68
N LEU A 17 10.14 2.55 14.61
CA LEU A 17 9.43 3.84 14.60
C LEU A 17 8.29 3.84 15.62
N ALA A 18 7.50 2.77 15.70
CA ALA A 18 6.41 2.62 16.67
C ALA A 18 6.92 2.67 18.12
N ARG A 19 8.06 2.03 18.38
CA ARG A 19 8.73 2.10 19.69
C ARG A 19 9.08 3.54 20.06
N VAL A 20 9.79 4.25 19.17
CA VAL A 20 10.20 5.65 19.39
C VAL A 20 8.97 6.54 19.55
N ALA A 21 7.95 6.35 18.72
CA ALA A 21 6.71 7.13 18.79
C ALA A 21 6.00 6.97 20.13
N ARG A 22 5.93 5.73 20.64
CA ARG A 22 5.40 5.46 21.98
C ARG A 22 6.25 6.08 23.09
N GLU A 23 7.56 5.94 23.03
CA GLU A 23 8.50 6.46 24.05
C GLU A 23 8.45 7.99 24.16
N HIS A 24 8.21 8.69 23.05
CA HIS A 24 8.24 10.16 23.00
C HIS A 24 6.87 10.82 22.80
N GLY A 25 5.78 10.04 22.79
CA GLY A 25 4.42 10.56 22.58
C GLY A 25 4.18 11.19 21.20
N ILE A 26 4.92 10.75 20.18
CA ILE A 26 4.83 11.26 18.80
C ILE A 26 3.68 10.56 18.07
N THR A 27 2.95 11.29 17.25
CA THR A 27 1.97 10.71 16.32
C THR A 27 2.70 10.02 15.15
N LEU A 28 2.44 8.74 14.92
CA LEU A 28 3.03 7.95 13.85
C LEU A 28 2.01 7.70 12.72
N VAL A 29 2.32 8.17 11.52
CA VAL A 29 1.55 7.84 10.31
C VAL A 29 2.27 6.73 9.55
N HIS A 30 1.58 5.62 9.29
CA HIS A 30 2.10 4.47 8.56
C HIS A 30 1.26 4.19 7.33
N VAL A 31 1.89 4.22 6.16
CA VAL A 31 1.24 3.80 4.90
C VAL A 31 1.38 2.29 4.76
N SER A 32 0.25 1.60 4.68
CA SER A 32 0.13 0.16 4.50
C SER A 32 -0.45 -0.21 3.13
N SER A 33 -0.88 -1.46 2.97
CA SER A 33 -1.35 -2.03 1.71
C SER A 33 -2.56 -2.93 1.93
N ASP A 34 -3.44 -2.99 0.94
CA ASP A 34 -4.50 -4.00 0.79
C ASP A 34 -3.98 -5.45 0.68
N TYR A 35 -2.70 -5.66 0.35
CA TYR A 35 -2.07 -6.99 0.27
C TYR A 35 -1.91 -7.66 1.65
N VAL A 36 -2.33 -7.00 2.73
CA VAL A 36 -2.45 -7.61 4.06
C VAL A 36 -3.65 -8.57 4.15
N PHE A 37 -4.52 -8.57 3.14
CA PHE A 37 -5.65 -9.48 2.97
C PHE A 37 -5.41 -10.50 1.84
N ASP A 38 -6.35 -11.44 1.69
CA ASP A 38 -6.28 -12.48 0.65
C ASP A 38 -6.90 -12.07 -0.70
N GLY A 39 -7.54 -10.89 -0.77
CA GLY A 39 -8.19 -10.38 -1.98
C GLY A 39 -9.45 -11.15 -2.40
N THR A 40 -9.99 -12.04 -1.56
CA THR A 40 -11.19 -12.82 -1.88
C THR A 40 -12.48 -12.00 -1.78
N ARG A 41 -12.41 -10.81 -1.19
CA ARG A 41 -13.54 -9.89 -0.98
C ARG A 41 -13.40 -8.67 -1.88
N GLY A 42 -14.54 -8.17 -2.38
CA GLY A 42 -14.54 -6.95 -3.19
C GLY A 42 -14.28 -5.66 -2.39
N THR A 43 -14.44 -5.70 -1.07
CA THR A 43 -14.14 -4.61 -0.15
C THR A 43 -13.70 -5.22 1.17
N HIS A 44 -12.59 -4.72 1.69
CA HIS A 44 -12.08 -5.04 3.01
C HIS A 44 -12.43 -3.89 3.95
N ASP A 45 -12.73 -4.20 5.21
CA ASP A 45 -12.94 -3.20 6.25
C ASP A 45 -11.75 -3.17 7.22
N GLU A 46 -11.65 -2.10 8.01
CA GLU A 46 -10.49 -1.89 8.88
C GLU A 46 -10.35 -2.94 9.99
N THR A 47 -11.44 -3.64 10.31
CA THR A 47 -11.50 -4.69 11.34
C THR A 47 -11.24 -6.08 10.80
N GLU A 48 -11.14 -6.24 9.47
CA GLU A 48 -10.92 -7.52 8.84
C GLU A 48 -9.58 -8.15 9.31
N PRO A 49 -9.58 -9.45 9.68
CA PRO A 49 -8.36 -10.14 10.04
C PRO A 49 -7.37 -10.22 8.87
N PHE A 50 -6.08 -10.15 9.18
CA PHE A 50 -5.03 -10.34 8.17
C PHE A 50 -5.03 -11.75 7.58
N ALA A 51 -4.96 -11.83 6.26
CA ALA A 51 -4.85 -13.08 5.50
C ALA A 51 -3.91 -12.96 4.29
N PRO A 52 -2.66 -12.46 4.45
CA PRO A 52 -1.79 -12.17 3.32
C PRO A 52 -1.28 -13.42 2.60
N LEU A 53 -1.41 -13.46 1.28
CA LEU A 53 -0.99 -14.61 0.45
C LEU A 53 0.51 -14.66 0.11
N GLY A 54 1.22 -13.54 0.23
CA GLY A 54 2.62 -13.41 -0.22
C GLY A 54 3.53 -12.71 0.77
N VAL A 55 4.84 -12.84 0.57
CA VAL A 55 5.87 -12.30 1.48
C VAL A 55 5.76 -10.78 1.66
N TYR A 56 5.43 -10.04 0.60
CA TYR A 56 5.19 -8.61 0.69
C TYR A 56 4.03 -8.30 1.65
N GLY A 57 2.86 -8.91 1.41
CA GLY A 57 1.69 -8.78 2.27
C GLY A 57 1.95 -9.19 3.72
N GLN A 58 2.64 -10.31 3.94
CA GLN A 58 3.05 -10.77 5.27
C GLN A 58 3.93 -9.74 5.98
N SER A 59 4.92 -9.19 5.27
CA SER A 59 5.81 -8.18 5.84
C SER A 59 5.10 -6.85 6.14
N LYS A 60 4.10 -6.46 5.33
CA LYS A 60 3.25 -5.28 5.58
C LYS A 60 2.32 -5.50 6.77
N ALA A 61 1.67 -6.66 6.87
CA ALA A 61 0.82 -7.02 8.00
C ALA A 61 1.61 -7.02 9.32
N ALA A 62 2.85 -7.54 9.30
CA ALA A 62 3.74 -7.45 10.45
C ALA A 62 4.08 -6.00 10.84
N GLY A 63 4.25 -5.10 9.86
CA GLY A 63 4.40 -3.67 10.08
C GLY A 63 3.17 -3.03 10.73
N ASP A 64 1.96 -3.33 10.22
CA ASP A 64 0.69 -2.84 10.77
C ASP A 64 0.53 -3.24 12.24
N ILE A 65 0.77 -4.52 12.55
CA ILE A 65 0.69 -5.05 13.92
C ILE A 65 1.66 -4.28 14.84
N ALA A 66 2.88 -4.01 14.38
CA ALA A 66 3.86 -3.30 15.18
C ALA A 66 3.46 -1.83 15.41
N VAL A 67 2.96 -1.15 14.38
CA VAL A 67 2.51 0.25 14.47
C VAL A 67 1.27 0.41 15.34
N ALA A 68 0.35 -0.56 15.31
CA ALA A 68 -0.84 -0.55 16.16
C ALA A 68 -0.49 -0.52 17.66
N GLY A 69 0.73 -0.94 18.04
CA GLY A 69 1.26 -0.85 19.40
C GLY A 69 1.70 0.56 19.84
N ALA A 70 1.70 1.56 18.95
CA ALA A 70 1.95 2.96 19.28
C ALA A 70 0.61 3.65 19.66
N PRO A 71 0.47 4.31 20.81
CA PRO A 71 -0.83 4.87 21.23
C PRO A 71 -1.42 5.94 20.30
N ARG A 72 -0.57 6.66 19.57
CA ARG A 72 -0.94 7.75 18.65
C ARG A 72 -0.53 7.34 17.24
N HIS A 73 -1.36 6.53 16.57
CA HIS A 73 -1.06 6.05 15.22
C HIS A 73 -2.20 6.30 14.23
N TYR A 74 -1.82 6.46 12.97
CA TYR A 74 -2.69 6.35 11.81
C TYR A 74 -2.10 5.29 10.88
N ILE A 75 -2.79 4.18 10.66
CA ILE A 75 -2.42 3.18 9.65
C ILE A 75 -3.35 3.40 8.45
N LEU A 76 -2.77 3.78 7.31
CA LEU A 76 -3.53 4.02 6.07
C LEU A 76 -3.29 2.86 5.12
N ARG A 77 -4.26 1.96 4.98
CA ARG A 77 -4.18 0.85 4.00
C ARG A 77 -4.66 1.34 2.64
N SER A 78 -3.81 1.23 1.63
CA SER A 78 -4.14 1.65 0.26
C SER A 78 -3.84 0.56 -0.74
N SER A 79 -4.50 0.63 -1.88
CA SER A 79 -4.15 -0.14 -3.08
C SER A 79 -3.46 0.78 -4.10
N TRP A 80 -2.65 0.18 -4.98
CA TRP A 80 -2.19 0.76 -6.27
C TRP A 80 -1.77 2.25 -6.20
N VAL A 81 -0.78 2.55 -5.35
CA VAL A 81 -0.29 3.93 -5.16
C VAL A 81 0.47 4.42 -6.39
N ILE A 82 0.02 5.54 -6.97
CA ILE A 82 0.63 6.19 -8.15
C ILE A 82 1.18 7.55 -7.74
N GLY A 83 2.46 7.78 -8.02
CA GLY A 83 3.13 9.05 -7.76
C GLY A 83 4.21 9.38 -8.78
N LYS A 84 5.03 10.40 -8.50
CA LYS A 84 6.10 10.84 -9.41
C LYS A 84 7.29 9.87 -9.52
N GLY A 85 7.42 8.91 -8.60
CA GLY A 85 8.44 7.85 -8.63
C GLY A 85 8.06 6.65 -9.50
N HIS A 86 8.92 5.62 -9.50
CA HIS A 86 8.60 4.32 -10.11
C HIS A 86 7.29 3.76 -9.54
N ASN A 87 6.34 3.48 -10.41
CA ASN A 87 5.05 2.93 -10.05
C ASN A 87 4.54 2.04 -11.19
N PHE A 88 3.54 1.20 -10.88
CA PHE A 88 2.98 0.23 -11.82
C PHE A 88 2.51 0.87 -13.13
N VAL A 89 1.85 2.03 -13.09
CA VAL A 89 1.38 2.73 -14.31
C VAL A 89 2.55 3.18 -15.19
N ARG A 90 3.63 3.70 -14.61
CA ARG A 90 4.84 4.06 -15.39
C ARG A 90 5.52 2.82 -15.97
N THR A 91 5.58 1.73 -15.21
CA THR A 91 6.11 0.46 -15.71
C THR A 91 5.27 -0.06 -16.87
N MET A 92 3.93 -0.02 -16.77
CA MET A 92 3.01 -0.43 -17.83
C MET A 92 3.09 0.47 -19.06
N ALA A 93 3.19 1.79 -18.89
CA ALA A 93 3.41 2.72 -19.99
C ALA A 93 4.74 2.43 -20.72
N GLY A 94 5.83 2.24 -19.97
CA GLY A 94 7.13 1.90 -20.57
C GLY A 94 7.13 0.52 -21.25
N LEU A 95 6.39 -0.46 -20.73
CA LEU A 95 6.23 -1.76 -21.38
C LEU A 95 5.36 -1.66 -22.64
N SER A 96 4.31 -0.84 -22.62
CA SER A 96 3.48 -0.55 -23.79
C SER A 96 4.28 0.13 -24.91
N ASP A 97 5.12 1.11 -24.57
CA ASP A 97 5.99 1.79 -25.54
C ASP A 97 6.96 0.81 -26.21
N ARG A 98 7.49 -0.15 -25.45
CA ARG A 98 8.37 -1.20 -25.96
C ARG A 98 7.66 -2.20 -26.86
N VAL A 99 6.44 -2.61 -26.53
CA VAL A 99 5.63 -3.47 -27.41
C VAL A 99 5.28 -2.77 -28.73
N ALA A 100 5.07 -1.45 -28.68
CA ALA A 100 4.75 -0.66 -29.87
C ALA A 100 5.98 -0.36 -30.76
N ASP A 101 7.20 -0.57 -30.27
CA ASP A 101 8.43 -0.33 -31.01
C ASP A 101 8.78 -1.56 -31.88
N PRO A 102 8.72 -1.46 -33.23
CA PRO A 102 9.05 -2.56 -34.13
C PRO A 102 10.52 -3.03 -34.04
N ALA A 103 11.39 -2.24 -33.42
CA ALA A 103 12.80 -2.56 -33.20
C ALA A 103 13.06 -3.22 -31.83
N ASP A 104 12.08 -3.23 -30.92
CA ASP A 104 12.17 -3.96 -29.65
C ASP A 104 11.66 -5.41 -29.87
N SER A 105 12.22 -6.36 -29.12
CA SER A 105 11.88 -7.78 -29.23
C SER A 105 10.69 -8.19 -28.37
N LEU A 106 10.12 -7.26 -27.61
CA LEU A 106 8.98 -7.50 -26.72
C LEU A 106 7.68 -7.49 -27.53
N ASP A 107 7.05 -8.64 -27.73
CA ASP A 107 5.84 -8.77 -28.58
C ASP A 107 4.52 -8.66 -27.79
N HIS A 108 4.52 -9.04 -26.51
CA HIS A 108 3.36 -8.92 -25.62
C HIS A 108 3.78 -8.71 -24.16
N VAL A 109 2.86 -8.17 -23.36
CA VAL A 109 3.03 -7.97 -21.92
C VAL A 109 1.92 -8.71 -21.19
N THR A 110 2.28 -9.65 -20.33
CA THR A 110 1.32 -10.38 -19.50
C THR A 110 1.14 -9.67 -18.17
N VAL A 111 -0.08 -9.22 -17.91
CA VAL A 111 -0.48 -8.57 -16.66
C VAL A 111 -1.46 -9.48 -15.92
N VAL A 112 -1.42 -9.42 -14.60
CA VAL A 112 -2.35 -10.19 -13.74
C VAL A 112 -3.77 -9.58 -13.85
N ASP A 113 -4.73 -10.32 -14.39
CA ASP A 113 -6.13 -9.88 -14.64
C ASP A 113 -7.10 -10.16 -13.47
N ASP A 114 -6.64 -10.87 -12.42
CA ASP A 114 -7.47 -11.20 -11.25
C ASP A 114 -7.26 -10.27 -10.05
N GLN A 115 -6.42 -9.23 -10.19
CA GLN A 115 -6.22 -8.22 -9.15
C GLN A 115 -7.15 -7.03 -9.33
N PHE A 116 -8.06 -6.86 -8.37
CA PHE A 116 -8.93 -5.70 -8.26
C PHE A 116 -8.29 -4.69 -7.32
N GLY A 117 -8.08 -3.46 -7.78
CA GLY A 117 -7.56 -2.37 -6.97
C GLY A 117 -8.23 -1.05 -7.31
N ARG A 118 -7.94 -0.02 -6.53
CA ARG A 118 -8.29 1.37 -6.84
C ARG A 118 -7.04 2.19 -6.87
N LEU A 119 -6.91 3.03 -7.88
CA LEU A 119 -5.77 3.92 -7.99
C LEU A 119 -5.80 4.92 -6.83
N THR A 120 -4.70 5.01 -6.09
CA THR A 120 -4.50 6.03 -5.07
C THR A 120 -3.38 6.95 -5.51
N PHE A 121 -3.71 8.21 -5.84
CA PHE A 121 -2.69 9.19 -6.17
C PHE A 121 -1.98 9.65 -4.89
N THR A 122 -0.66 9.87 -4.98
CA THR A 122 0.12 10.33 -3.82
C THR A 122 -0.35 11.67 -3.27
N ASP A 123 -0.96 12.52 -4.10
CA ASP A 123 -1.49 13.82 -3.69
C ASP A 123 -2.75 13.64 -2.82
N ASP A 124 -3.65 12.72 -3.19
CA ASP A 124 -4.81 12.34 -2.38
C ASP A 124 -4.38 11.69 -1.06
N MET A 125 -3.34 10.85 -1.12
CA MET A 125 -2.78 10.21 0.07
C MET A 125 -2.22 11.25 1.04
N ALA A 126 -1.44 12.21 0.53
CA ALA A 126 -0.92 13.30 1.35
C ALA A 126 -2.06 14.15 1.94
N ALA A 127 -3.07 14.49 1.13
CA ALA A 127 -4.21 15.29 1.56
C ALA A 127 -4.97 14.63 2.73
N ALA A 128 -5.25 13.32 2.66
CA ALA A 128 -5.94 12.68 3.77
C ALA A 128 -5.05 12.42 5.00
N VAL A 129 -3.73 12.27 4.84
CA VAL A 129 -2.81 12.30 5.99
C VAL A 129 -2.89 13.64 6.72
N PHE A 130 -2.84 14.77 6.00
CA PHE A 130 -3.00 16.09 6.60
C PHE A 130 -4.38 16.25 7.23
N HIS A 131 -5.44 15.76 6.58
CA HIS A 131 -6.78 15.79 7.16
C HIS A 131 -6.86 15.06 8.51
N LEU A 132 -6.31 13.84 8.62
CA LEU A 132 -6.30 13.09 9.88
C LEU A 132 -5.57 13.84 10.99
N LEU A 133 -4.43 14.47 10.65
CA LEU A 133 -3.60 15.21 11.59
C LEU A 133 -4.27 16.52 12.05
N ASP A 134 -4.78 17.31 11.11
CA ASP A 134 -5.31 18.65 11.37
C ASP A 134 -6.71 18.60 12.03
N ALA A 135 -7.54 17.62 11.65
CA ALA A 135 -8.87 17.44 12.23
C ALA A 135 -8.84 16.71 13.59
N GLY A 136 -7.70 16.14 13.99
CA GLY A 136 -7.58 15.39 15.24
C GLY A 136 -8.47 14.14 15.26
N CYS A 137 -8.58 13.44 14.13
CA CYS A 137 -9.37 12.23 14.00
C CYS A 137 -8.92 11.16 15.01
N ALA A 138 -9.81 10.23 15.36
CA ALA A 138 -9.47 9.14 16.26
C ALA A 138 -8.27 8.34 15.72
N TYR A 139 -7.29 8.04 16.57
CA TYR A 139 -6.17 7.18 16.17
C TYR A 139 -6.67 5.77 15.83
N GLY A 140 -6.04 5.15 14.84
CA GLY A 140 -6.43 3.83 14.39
C GLY A 140 -6.05 3.54 12.94
N THR A 141 -6.73 2.54 12.38
CA THR A 141 -6.59 2.13 10.99
C THR A 141 -7.67 2.77 10.14
N TYR A 142 -7.32 3.12 8.92
CA TYR A 142 -8.18 3.73 7.91
C TYR A 142 -7.90 3.08 6.56
N ASP A 143 -8.93 2.61 5.89
CA ASP A 143 -8.82 2.17 4.50
C ASP A 143 -8.93 3.39 3.58
N MET A 144 -7.85 3.68 2.86
CA MET A 144 -7.75 4.83 1.98
C MET A 144 -7.61 4.33 0.54
N THR A 145 -8.67 4.50 -0.23
CA THR A 145 -8.64 4.26 -1.68
C THR A 145 -9.33 5.40 -2.41
N GLY A 146 -8.98 5.63 -3.67
CA GLY A 146 -9.74 6.55 -4.52
C GLY A 146 -11.23 6.21 -4.57
N SER A 147 -12.08 7.21 -4.83
CA SER A 147 -13.51 6.99 -5.03
C SER A 147 -13.78 6.31 -6.39
N GLY A 148 -14.76 5.40 -6.45
CA GLY A 148 -15.19 4.73 -7.69
C GLY A 148 -15.25 3.20 -7.56
N PRO A 149 -15.85 2.48 -8.53
CA PRO A 149 -15.82 1.02 -8.53
C PRO A 149 -14.38 0.51 -8.67
N SER A 150 -14.05 -0.61 -8.03
CA SER A 150 -12.78 -1.31 -8.25
C SER A 150 -12.69 -1.72 -9.71
N SER A 151 -11.64 -1.26 -10.40
CA SER A 151 -11.45 -1.50 -11.83
C SER A 151 -10.45 -2.63 -12.05
N ARG A 152 -10.72 -3.48 -13.04
CA ARG A 152 -9.75 -4.47 -13.51
C ARG A 152 -8.58 -3.77 -14.21
N GLY A 153 -7.37 -4.29 -14.03
CA GLY A 153 -6.27 -4.04 -14.96
C GLY A 153 -6.55 -4.74 -16.30
N ARG A 154 -7.49 -4.22 -17.11
CA ARG A 154 -7.70 -4.72 -18.46
C ARG A 154 -6.58 -4.26 -19.37
N THR A 155 -5.90 -5.22 -19.97
CA THR A 155 -5.22 -5.09 -21.28
C THR A 155 -6.18 -4.59 -22.34
#